data_AF-A0A9W5URT5-F1
#
_entry.id   AF-A0A9W5URT5-F1
#
_cell.length_a   1.000
_cell.length_b   1.000
_cell.length_c   1.000
_cell.angle_alpha   90.00
_cell.angle_beta   90.00
_cell.angle_gamma   90.00
#
_symmetry.space_group_name_H-M   'P 1'
#
loop_
_entity.id
_entity.type
_entity.pdbx_description
1 polymer ?
#
loop_
_entity_poly.entity_id
_entity_poly.type
_entity_poly.pdbx_seq_one_letter_code
_entity_poly.pdbx_strand_id
1 'polypeptide(L)'
;MRGLARRLAISIVSATVTAVTLASPAQAATNPFTAAQACNNDFGGSWAHTTDGHRSISAPDGTKVGDVYLMYNSASGYNCVVTLKRVAVGSTTGVSAGIRVQGGSWAYDPGSYKYYAAIQRSARDKCVMYNGEVLYFTSWQSAGRYSWGNCG
;
A
#
# COMPACT_ATOMS: atom_id res chain seq x y z
N MET A 1 -63.56 45.96 -41.62
CA MET A 1 -62.27 46.38 -41.02
C MET A 1 -61.84 45.32 -40.01
N ARG A 2 -60.63 44.76 -40.22
CA ARG A 2 -59.69 44.12 -39.27
C ARG A 2 -60.27 43.30 -38.10
N GLY A 3 -59.98 42.00 -38.08
CA GLY A 3 -60.18 41.16 -36.88
C GLY A 3 -59.57 39.77 -37.00
N LEU A 4 -58.25 39.65 -37.02
CA LEU A 4 -57.54 38.39 -36.81
C LEU A 4 -56.59 38.55 -35.62
N ALA A 5 -57.01 38.08 -34.45
CA ALA A 5 -56.15 37.88 -33.29
C ALA A 5 -56.00 36.37 -33.06
N ARG A 6 -54.92 35.80 -33.62
CA ARG A 6 -54.50 34.42 -33.36
C ARG A 6 -53.94 34.35 -31.94
N ARG A 7 -54.62 33.59 -31.08
CA ARG A 7 -54.12 33.18 -29.76
C ARG A 7 -53.00 32.17 -29.97
N LEU A 8 -51.80 32.48 -29.48
CA LEU A 8 -50.71 31.51 -29.32
C LEU A 8 -50.44 31.36 -27.83
N ALA A 9 -50.94 30.28 -27.25
CA ALA A 9 -50.53 29.79 -25.94
C ALA A 9 -49.29 28.91 -26.17
N ILE A 10 -48.14 29.34 -25.64
CA ILE A 10 -46.92 28.54 -25.62
C ILE A 10 -46.83 27.90 -24.23
N SER A 11 -47.17 26.63 -24.15
CA SER A 11 -46.99 25.80 -22.96
C SER A 11 -45.50 25.46 -22.81
N ILE A 12 -44.87 25.96 -21.75
CA ILE A 12 -43.49 25.62 -21.41
C ILE A 12 -43.54 24.38 -20.50
N VAL A 13 -43.26 23.21 -21.06
CA VAL A 13 -43.11 21.96 -20.29
C VAL A 13 -41.67 21.91 -19.78
N SER A 14 -41.47 22.20 -18.49
CA SER A 14 -40.19 21.99 -17.81
C SER A 14 -40.00 20.50 -17.52
N ALA A 15 -39.06 19.86 -18.22
CA ALA A 15 -38.62 18.50 -17.91
C ALA A 15 -37.49 18.55 -16.87
N THR A 16 -37.78 18.18 -15.63
CA THR A 16 -36.77 17.98 -14.59
C THR A 16 -36.10 16.62 -14.79
N VAL A 17 -34.84 16.63 -15.26
CA VAL A 17 -34.00 15.43 -15.34
C VAL A 17 -33.35 15.19 -13.98
N THR A 18 -33.91 14.28 -13.18
CA THR A 18 -33.25 13.76 -11.97
C THR A 18 -32.13 12.80 -12.38
N ALA A 19 -30.89 13.27 -12.36
CA ALA A 19 -29.71 12.43 -12.52
C ALA A 19 -29.47 11.61 -11.24
N VAL A 20 -29.76 10.31 -11.29
CA VAL A 20 -29.40 9.35 -10.23
C VAL A 20 -27.92 9.03 -10.40
N THR A 21 -27.05 9.69 -9.65
CA THR A 21 -25.64 9.29 -9.55
C THR A 21 -25.57 8.00 -8.74
N LEU A 22 -25.52 6.86 -9.43
CA LEU A 22 -25.12 5.61 -8.82
C LEU A 22 -23.66 5.76 -8.36
N ALA A 23 -23.45 5.88 -7.05
CA ALA A 23 -22.12 5.80 -6.47
C ALA A 23 -21.58 4.39 -6.74
N SER A 24 -20.67 4.27 -7.70
CA SER A 24 -19.91 3.04 -7.91
C SER A 24 -19.24 2.65 -6.58
N PRO A 25 -19.32 1.38 -6.14
CA PRO A 25 -18.61 0.97 -4.93
C PRO A 25 -17.13 1.25 -5.16
N ALA A 26 -16.53 2.04 -4.25
CA ALA A 26 -15.10 2.32 -4.27
C ALA A 26 -14.38 0.96 -4.17
N GLN A 27 -13.90 0.45 -5.31
CA GLN A 27 -13.04 -0.72 -5.29
C GLN A 27 -11.80 -0.33 -4.50
N ALA A 28 -11.49 -1.08 -3.44
CA ALA A 28 -10.23 -0.92 -2.73
C ALA A 28 -9.11 -1.05 -3.77
N ALA A 29 -8.41 0.05 -4.04
CA ALA A 29 -7.40 0.06 -5.08
C ALA A 29 -6.32 -0.97 -4.72
N THR A 30 -6.05 -1.91 -5.61
CA THR A 30 -4.93 -2.84 -5.46
C THR A 30 -3.63 -2.05 -5.53
N ASN A 31 -2.67 -2.40 -4.66
CA ASN A 31 -1.34 -1.79 -4.71
C ASN A 31 -0.69 -2.07 -6.08
N PRO A 32 -0.25 -1.05 -6.84
CA PRO A 32 0.35 -1.27 -8.15
C PRO A 32 1.77 -1.85 -8.07
N PHE A 33 2.38 -1.87 -6.89
CA PHE A 33 3.72 -2.41 -6.67
C PHE A 33 3.68 -3.82 -6.09
N THR A 34 4.53 -4.68 -6.63
CA THR A 34 5.01 -5.87 -5.91
C THR A 34 6.20 -5.50 -5.01
N ALA A 35 6.51 -6.34 -4.03
CA ALA A 35 7.68 -6.14 -3.17
C ALA A 35 9.00 -6.10 -3.98
N ALA A 36 9.11 -6.91 -5.03
CA ALA A 36 10.32 -6.96 -5.86
C ALA A 36 10.47 -5.65 -6.67
N GLN A 37 9.35 -5.14 -7.20
CA GLN A 37 9.34 -3.84 -7.88
C GLN A 37 9.67 -2.70 -6.94
N ALA A 38 9.16 -2.70 -5.70
CA ALA A 38 9.48 -1.68 -4.70
C ALA A 38 10.99 -1.67 -4.35
N CYS A 39 11.58 -2.85 -4.06
CA CYS A 39 13.01 -2.94 -3.80
C CYS A 39 13.86 -2.53 -5.02
N ASN A 40 13.47 -2.92 -6.23
CA ASN A 40 14.18 -2.50 -7.45
C ASN A 40 14.01 -0.99 -7.71
N ASN A 41 12.84 -0.42 -7.47
CA ASN A 41 12.59 1.01 -7.66
C ASN A 41 13.47 1.86 -6.74
N ASP A 42 13.63 1.45 -5.48
CA ASP A 42 14.31 2.25 -4.47
C ASP A 42 15.82 1.96 -4.39
N PHE A 43 16.24 0.72 -4.69
CA PHE A 43 17.62 0.27 -4.48
C PHE A 43 18.28 -0.35 -5.72
N GLY A 44 17.53 -0.54 -6.81
CA GLY A 44 18.00 -1.20 -8.03
C GLY A 44 18.22 -2.71 -7.88
N GLY A 45 18.43 -3.39 -9.00
CA GLY A 45 18.80 -4.81 -9.04
C GLY A 45 17.62 -5.78 -9.04
N SER A 46 17.93 -7.08 -8.97
CA SER A 46 16.93 -8.15 -8.98
C SER A 46 16.71 -8.70 -7.57
N TRP A 47 15.44 -8.79 -7.18
CA TRP A 47 15.03 -9.12 -5.82
C TRP A 47 14.14 -10.35 -5.82
N ALA A 48 14.56 -11.36 -5.07
CA ALA A 48 13.82 -12.61 -4.92
C ALA A 48 13.13 -12.68 -3.55
N HIS A 49 11.99 -13.38 -3.49
CA HIS A 49 11.36 -13.68 -2.22
C HIS A 49 12.25 -14.59 -1.37
N THR A 50 12.34 -14.26 -0.08
CA THR A 50 12.97 -15.15 0.90
C THR A 50 11.96 -16.17 1.43
N THR A 51 12.44 -17.36 1.81
CA THR A 51 11.60 -18.37 2.46
C THR A 51 11.08 -17.82 3.79
N ASP A 52 9.78 -17.92 4.05
CA ASP A 52 9.17 -17.33 5.26
C ASP A 52 9.34 -15.80 5.38
N GLY A 53 9.52 -15.13 4.24
CA GLY A 53 9.69 -13.68 4.12
C GLY A 53 8.39 -12.90 3.91
N HIS A 54 7.23 -13.39 4.34
CA HIS A 54 5.96 -12.67 4.16
C HIS A 54 5.06 -12.77 5.40
N ARG A 55 4.46 -11.64 5.80
CA ARG A 55 3.37 -11.58 6.79
C ARG A 55 2.30 -10.59 6.35
N SER A 56 1.03 -10.98 6.48
CA SER A 56 -0.09 -10.04 6.36
C SER A 56 -0.26 -9.25 7.67
N ILE A 57 -0.45 -7.94 7.54
CA ILE A 57 -0.72 -7.02 8.64
C ILE A 57 -2.24 -6.86 8.74
N SER A 58 -2.80 -7.25 9.88
CA SER A 58 -4.25 -7.18 10.12
C SER A 58 -4.56 -6.31 11.33
N ALA A 59 -5.63 -5.54 11.24
CA ALA A 59 -6.18 -4.78 12.36
C ALA A 59 -7.03 -5.68 13.28
N PRO A 60 -7.35 -5.24 14.53
CA PRO A 60 -8.16 -6.03 15.47
C PRO A 60 -9.56 -6.36 14.95
N ASP A 61 -10.09 -5.58 14.01
CA ASP A 61 -11.38 -5.82 13.36
C ASP A 61 -11.32 -6.86 12.23
N GLY A 62 -10.15 -7.47 12.00
CA GLY A 62 -9.91 -8.46 10.94
C GLY A 62 -9.55 -7.87 9.58
N THR A 63 -9.55 -6.55 9.42
CA THR A 63 -9.17 -5.89 8.17
C THR A 63 -7.69 -6.14 7.87
N LYS A 64 -7.39 -6.67 6.68
CA LYS A 64 -6.01 -6.75 6.17
C LYS A 64 -5.57 -5.39 5.67
N VAL A 65 -4.73 -4.69 6.44
CA VAL A 65 -4.32 -3.31 6.16
C VAL A 65 -3.05 -3.21 5.34
N GLY A 66 -2.24 -4.28 5.31
CA GLY A 66 -1.04 -4.34 4.50
C GLY A 66 -0.39 -5.71 4.50
N ASP A 67 0.76 -5.79 3.85
CA ASP A 67 1.66 -6.94 3.90
C ASP A 67 3.09 -6.44 4.08
N VAL A 68 3.91 -7.19 4.80
CA VAL A 68 5.35 -6.99 4.85
C VAL A 68 6.04 -8.16 4.16
N TYR A 69 7.06 -7.83 3.36
CA TYR A 69 7.89 -8.77 2.63
C TYR A 69 9.36 -8.58 2.97
N LEU A 70 10.10 -9.67 3.04
CA LEU A 70 11.55 -9.73 3.05
C LEU A 70 12.03 -10.32 1.72
N MET A 71 12.81 -9.53 1.00
CA MET A 71 13.40 -9.85 -0.29
C MET A 71 14.92 -9.94 -0.17
N TYR A 72 15.55 -10.68 -1.07
CA TYR A 72 17.00 -10.84 -1.10
C TYR A 72 17.56 -10.60 -2.50
N ASN A 73 18.68 -9.89 -2.57
CA ASN A 73 19.45 -9.68 -3.78
C ASN A 73 20.76 -10.48 -3.69
N SER A 74 20.83 -11.59 -4.41
CA SER A 74 21.97 -12.51 -4.37
C SER A 74 23.26 -11.93 -4.97
N ALA A 75 23.16 -10.94 -5.86
CA ALA A 75 24.33 -10.28 -6.43
C ALA A 75 25.04 -9.39 -5.39
N SER A 76 24.27 -8.65 -4.59
CA SER A 76 24.81 -7.71 -3.62
C SER A 76 24.90 -8.26 -2.18
N GLY A 77 24.13 -9.29 -1.85
CA GLY A 77 24.01 -9.83 -0.49
C GLY A 77 23.17 -8.95 0.44
N TYR A 78 22.29 -8.14 -0.14
CA TYR A 78 21.39 -7.27 0.61
C TYR A 78 20.02 -7.92 0.79
N ASN A 79 19.46 -7.69 1.96
CA ASN A 79 18.06 -7.91 2.26
C ASN A 79 17.30 -6.59 2.09
N CYS A 80 16.08 -6.66 1.56
CA CYS A 80 15.16 -5.52 1.44
C CYS A 80 13.83 -5.88 2.09
N VAL A 81 13.39 -5.08 3.06
CA VAL A 81 12.06 -5.20 3.67
C VAL A 81 11.15 -4.16 3.04
N VAL A 82 9.97 -4.60 2.62
CA VAL A 82 8.93 -3.74 2.02
C VAL A 82 7.62 -3.93 2.75
N THR A 83 6.99 -2.84 3.13
CA THR A 83 5.62 -2.84 3.62
C THR A 83 4.69 -2.29 2.55
N LEU A 84 3.86 -3.14 1.96
CA LEU A 84 2.84 -2.77 0.97
C LEU A 84 1.52 -2.47 1.66
N LYS A 85 0.90 -1.34 1.32
CA LYS A 85 -0.46 -1.01 1.76
C LYS A 85 -1.50 -1.88 1.06
N ARG A 86 -2.54 -2.29 1.79
CA ARG A 86 -3.80 -2.83 1.24
C ARG A 86 -4.99 -1.89 1.42
N VAL A 87 -4.89 -0.95 2.35
CA VAL A 87 -5.88 0.10 2.59
C VAL A 87 -5.27 1.47 2.30
N ALA A 88 -6.10 2.46 1.98
CA ALA A 88 -5.66 3.82 1.63
C ALA A 88 -4.57 3.84 0.53
N VAL A 89 -4.60 2.87 -0.38
CA VAL A 89 -3.66 2.77 -1.50
C VAL A 89 -3.82 4.00 -2.39
N GLY A 90 -2.72 4.70 -2.68
CA GLY A 90 -2.71 5.96 -3.43
C GLY A 90 -2.82 7.21 -2.56
N SER A 91 -3.28 7.10 -1.31
CA SER A 91 -3.32 8.19 -0.35
C SER A 91 -2.02 8.23 0.49
N THR A 92 -1.50 9.42 0.76
CA THR A 92 -0.32 9.60 1.61
C THR A 92 -0.70 9.38 3.08
N THR A 93 -0.37 8.21 3.63
CA THR A 93 -0.62 7.87 5.06
C THR A 93 0.58 7.12 5.64
N GLY A 94 0.63 6.98 6.97
CA GLY A 94 1.73 6.34 7.68
C GLY A 94 1.99 4.89 7.25
N VAL A 95 3.23 4.58 6.88
CA VAL A 95 3.76 3.23 6.62
C VAL A 95 5.19 3.17 7.12
N SER A 96 5.62 2.02 7.65
CA SER A 96 7.03 1.77 7.93
C SER A 96 7.46 0.37 7.54
N ALA A 97 8.71 0.23 7.12
CA ALA A 97 9.39 -1.05 6.94
C ALA A 97 10.62 -1.07 7.86
N GLY A 98 10.90 -2.22 8.48
CA GLY A 98 12.04 -2.34 9.37
C GLY A 98 12.74 -3.70 9.28
N ILE A 99 14.04 -3.65 9.54
CA ILE A 99 14.94 -4.78 9.48
C ILE A 99 15.93 -4.71 10.64
N ARG A 100 16.22 -5.86 11.23
CA ARG A 100 17.32 -6.02 12.17
C ARG A 100 18.22 -7.14 11.70
N VAL A 101 19.49 -6.81 11.52
CA VAL A 101 20.55 -7.78 11.21
C VAL A 101 21.13 -8.30 12.52
N GLN A 102 21.46 -9.60 12.57
CA GLN A 102 22.07 -10.21 13.73
C GLN A 102 23.34 -9.48 14.16
N GLY A 103 23.42 -9.17 15.46
CA GLY A 103 24.50 -8.35 16.04
C GLY A 103 24.27 -6.84 15.97
N GLY A 104 23.19 -6.37 15.34
CA GLY A 104 22.83 -4.95 15.25
C GLY A 104 21.55 -4.57 16.00
N SER A 105 21.18 -3.29 15.87
CA SER A 105 19.89 -2.73 16.27
C SER A 105 18.88 -2.76 15.12
N TRP A 106 17.61 -2.55 15.45
CA TRP A 106 16.58 -2.33 14.43
C TRP A 106 16.86 -1.05 13.64
N ALA A 107 16.63 -1.11 12.33
CA ALA A 107 16.59 0.04 11.45
C ALA A 107 15.22 0.09 10.77
N TYR A 108 14.69 1.31 10.62
CA TYR A 108 13.35 1.56 10.07
C TYR A 108 13.40 2.63 8.98
N ASP A 109 12.46 2.54 8.05
CA ASP A 109 12.04 3.60 7.15
C ASP A 109 10.61 4.03 7.53
N PRO A 110 10.43 4.93 8.51
CA PRO A 110 9.12 5.47 8.84
C PRO A 110 8.79 6.68 7.95
N GLY A 111 7.57 6.71 7.43
CA GLY A 111 7.13 7.86 6.64
C GLY A 111 5.66 7.84 6.31
N SER A 112 5.23 8.83 5.54
CA SER A 112 3.90 8.84 4.93
C SER A 112 4.03 8.58 3.44
N TYR A 113 3.52 7.43 3.01
CA TYR A 113 3.71 6.92 1.65
C TYR A 113 2.37 6.59 1.00
N LYS A 114 2.31 6.76 -0.33
CA LYS A 114 1.11 6.41 -1.12
C LYS A 114 0.91 4.91 -1.24
N TYR A 115 1.99 4.14 -1.31
CA TYR A 115 1.95 2.73 -1.71
C TYR A 115 2.74 1.82 -0.79
N TYR A 116 3.97 2.19 -0.43
CA TYR A 116 4.84 1.33 0.36
C TYR A 116 5.94 2.14 1.07
N ALA A 117 6.55 1.53 2.08
CA ALA A 117 7.84 1.92 2.65
C ALA A 117 8.85 0.79 2.38
N ALA A 118 10.14 1.11 2.23
CA ALA A 118 11.16 0.12 1.92
C ALA A 118 12.51 0.45 2.56
N ILE A 119 13.20 -0.57 3.06
CA ILE A 119 14.55 -0.43 3.63
C ILE A 119 15.42 -1.62 3.27
N GLN A 120 16.70 -1.38 2.93
CA GLN A 120 17.68 -2.44 2.71
C GLN A 120 18.81 -2.45 3.74
N ARG A 121 19.35 -3.64 4.03
CA ARG A 121 20.58 -3.84 4.80
C ARG A 121 21.38 -5.01 4.23
N SER A 122 22.70 -4.85 4.22
CA SER A 122 23.61 -5.99 4.00
C SER A 122 23.52 -6.93 5.18
N ALA A 123 23.40 -8.23 4.92
CA ALA A 123 23.35 -9.25 5.96
C ALA A 123 24.04 -10.56 5.52
N ARG A 124 25.09 -10.46 4.69
CA ARG A 124 25.90 -11.62 4.30
C ARG A 124 26.37 -12.37 5.54
N ASP A 125 26.18 -13.68 5.54
CA ASP A 125 26.53 -14.59 6.64
C ASP A 125 25.84 -14.25 7.98
N LYS A 126 24.70 -13.54 7.93
CA LYS A 126 23.91 -13.15 9.11
C LYS A 126 22.44 -13.46 8.90
N CYS A 127 21.76 -13.77 10.00
CA CYS A 127 20.31 -13.86 10.02
C CYS A 127 19.68 -12.47 10.18
N VAL A 128 18.42 -12.35 9.77
CA VAL A 128 17.64 -11.11 9.92
C VAL A 128 16.30 -11.35 10.60
N MET A 129 15.78 -10.28 11.19
CA MET A 129 14.38 -10.11 11.58
C MET A 129 13.79 -8.99 10.74
N TYR A 130 12.49 -9.01 10.49
CA TYR A 130 11.81 -7.97 9.73
C TYR A 130 10.46 -7.62 10.36
N ASN A 131 10.04 -6.37 10.17
CA ASN A 131 8.71 -5.90 10.55
C ASN A 131 8.18 -4.92 9.51
N GLY A 132 6.86 -4.80 9.45
CA GLY A 132 6.20 -3.77 8.70
C GLY A 132 5.02 -3.22 9.48
N GLU A 133 4.73 -1.95 9.24
CA GLU A 133 3.72 -1.19 9.97
C GLU A 133 2.89 -0.36 9.00
N VAL A 134 1.57 -0.34 9.20
CA VAL A 134 0.64 0.50 8.44
C VAL A 134 -0.25 1.24 9.43
N LEU A 135 -0.36 2.55 9.26
CA LEU A 135 -1.29 3.36 10.02
C LEU A 135 -2.71 3.08 9.51
N TYR A 136 -3.56 2.55 10.39
CA TYR A 136 -4.98 2.33 10.13
C TYR A 136 -5.79 3.24 11.05
N PHE A 137 -6.44 4.25 10.45
CA PHE A 137 -7.02 5.38 11.17
C PHE A 137 -5.97 6.07 12.07
N THR A 138 -6.11 5.92 13.39
CA THR A 138 -5.22 6.49 14.41
C THR A 138 -4.30 5.46 15.04
N SER A 139 -4.33 4.19 14.60
CA SER A 139 -3.63 3.08 15.24
C SER A 139 -2.69 2.39 14.27
N TRP A 140 -1.43 2.23 14.67
CA TRP A 140 -0.46 1.45 13.94
C TRP A 140 -0.75 -0.04 14.07
N GLN A 141 -0.78 -0.73 12.93
CA GLN A 141 -0.87 -2.18 12.87
C GLN A 141 0.47 -2.72 12.40
N SER A 142 0.94 -3.81 12.99
CA SER A 142 2.25 -4.37 12.68
C SER A 142 2.22 -5.88 12.52
N ALA A 143 3.10 -6.39 11.67
CA ALA A 143 3.41 -7.80 11.57
C ALA A 143 4.86 -7.97 11.14
N GLY A 144 5.41 -9.18 11.34
CA GLY A 144 6.79 -9.44 11.00
C GLY A 144 7.27 -10.79 11.52
N ARG A 145 8.58 -11.00 11.43
CA ARG A 145 9.28 -12.11 12.05
C ARG A 145 10.31 -11.55 13.03
N TYR A 146 10.09 -11.81 14.31
CA TYR A 146 10.94 -11.36 15.42
C TYR A 146 11.88 -12.45 15.94
N SER A 147 11.97 -13.59 15.25
CA SER A 147 12.95 -14.63 15.47
C SER A 147 13.98 -14.61 14.33
N TRP A 148 15.23 -14.95 14.63
CA TRP A 148 16.28 -15.00 13.60
C TRP A 148 15.91 -16.01 12.50
N GLY A 149 16.13 -15.61 11.24
CA GLY A 149 15.91 -16.43 10.06
C GLY A 149 16.54 -15.82 8.82
N ASN A 150 16.29 -16.43 7.66
CA ASN A 150 16.78 -15.93 6.36
C ASN A 150 18.28 -15.62 6.40
N CYS A 151 19.05 -16.61 6.88
CA CYS A 151 20.48 -16.52 7.09
C CYS A 151 21.21 -16.86 5.79
N GLY A 152 22.14 -16.00 5.36
CA GLY A 152 22.94 -16.21 4.15
C GLY A 152 23.45 -14.91 3.57
#